data_AF-A0A5C4LN58-F1
#
_entry.id   AF-A0A5C4LN58-F1
#
_cell.length_a   1.000
_cell.length_b   1.000
_cell.length_c   1.000
_cell.angle_alpha   90.00
_cell.angle_beta   90.00
_cell.angle_gamma   90.00
#
_symmetry.space_group_name_H-M   'P 1'
#
loop_
_entity.id
_entity.type
_entity.pdbx_description
1 polymer ?
#
loop_
_entity_poly.entity_id
_entity_poly.type
_entity_poly.pdbx_seq_one_letter_code
_entity_poly.pdbx_strand_id
1 'polypeptide(L)'
;MTSLAFEAAEGLKQLAEPIPAGDKIKAQINRAARAAGLSYARAWGIWYGKARRIDAHELEAIRAAKIRREKEASYELESIASDFEALAQRMSRVAALSSGQDADRARVLGDRIRRLASGAGR
;
A
#
# COMPACT_ATOMS: atom_id res chain seq x y z
N MET A 1 -22.92 -0.23 -18.91
CA MET A 1 -22.39 0.03 -17.56
C MET A 1 -22.05 1.51 -17.50
N THR A 2 -22.58 2.25 -16.53
CA THR A 2 -22.31 3.71 -16.41
C THR A 2 -20.88 3.93 -15.90
N SER A 3 -20.27 5.08 -16.22
CA SER A 3 -18.90 5.41 -15.79
C SER A 3 -18.70 5.30 -14.27
N LEU A 4 -19.69 5.72 -13.48
CA LEU A 4 -19.67 5.61 -12.01
C LEU A 4 -19.70 4.16 -11.51
N ALA A 5 -20.43 3.27 -12.18
CA ALA A 5 -20.47 1.86 -11.81
C ALA A 5 -19.14 1.17 -12.10
N PHE A 6 -18.46 1.56 -13.18
CA PHE A 6 -17.12 1.09 -13.50
C PHE A 6 -16.10 1.58 -12.46
N GLU A 7 -16.12 2.88 -12.12
CA GLU A 7 -15.25 3.46 -11.09
C GLU A 7 -15.41 2.75 -9.74
N ALA A 8 -16.65 2.53 -9.31
CA ALA A 8 -16.93 1.83 -8.05
C ALA A 8 -16.43 0.37 -8.07
N ALA A 9 -16.63 -0.35 -9.17
CA ALA A 9 -16.17 -1.73 -9.31
C ALA A 9 -14.64 -1.83 -9.28
N GLU A 10 -13.94 -0.98 -10.03
CA GLU A 10 -12.47 -0.93 -10.02
C GLU A 10 -11.92 -0.48 -8.67
N GLY A 11 -12.58 0.48 -8.02
CA GLY A 11 -12.21 0.91 -6.68
C GLY A 11 -12.28 -0.22 -5.65
N LEU A 12 -13.33 -1.06 -5.71
CA LEU A 12 -13.41 -2.24 -4.85
C LEU A 12 -12.33 -3.28 -5.14
N LYS A 13 -11.96 -3.49 -6.41
CA LYS A 13 -10.87 -4.42 -6.77
C LYS A 13 -9.53 -3.95 -6.21
N GLN A 14 -9.24 -2.65 -6.32
CA GLN A 14 -8.03 -2.05 -5.73
C GLN A 14 -8.03 -2.19 -4.20
N LEU A 15 -9.17 -2.00 -3.55
CA LEU A 15 -9.29 -2.21 -2.10
C LEU A 15 -9.12 -3.67 -1.67
N ALA A 16 -9.33 -4.64 -2.58
CA ALA A 16 -9.13 -6.05 -2.29
C ALA A 16 -7.67 -6.50 -2.32
N GLU A 17 -6.77 -5.69 -2.88
CA GLU A 17 -5.34 -6.01 -2.90
C GLU A 17 -4.73 -6.01 -1.49
N PRO A 18 -3.50 -6.53 -1.28
CA PRO A 18 -2.90 -7.56 -2.12
C PRO A 18 -3.76 -8.82 -2.11
N ILE A 19 -3.74 -9.58 -3.21
CA ILE A 19 -4.48 -10.83 -3.34
C ILE A 19 -3.47 -11.99 -3.15
N PRO A 20 -3.48 -12.69 -2.00
CA PRO A 20 -2.63 -13.86 -1.80
C PRO A 20 -2.89 -14.94 -2.85
N ALA A 21 -1.86 -15.74 -3.16
CA ALA A 21 -2.02 -16.89 -4.04
C ALA A 21 -3.06 -17.87 -3.47
N GLY A 22 -4.03 -18.27 -4.29
CA GLY A 22 -5.15 -19.13 -3.87
C GLY A 22 -6.27 -18.41 -3.10
N ASP A 23 -6.22 -17.08 -2.95
CA ASP A 23 -7.27 -16.34 -2.26
C ASP A 23 -8.61 -16.43 -3.01
N LYS A 24 -9.68 -16.75 -2.27
CA LYS A 24 -11.00 -16.94 -2.87
C LYS A 24 -11.62 -15.57 -3.19
N ILE A 25 -12.30 -15.46 -4.32
CA ILE A 25 -13.00 -14.22 -4.71
C ILE A 25 -13.94 -13.70 -3.60
N LYS A 26 -14.62 -14.62 -2.88
CA LYS A 26 -15.46 -14.25 -1.73
C LYS A 26 -14.66 -13.53 -0.63
N ALA A 27 -13.43 -13.93 -0.36
CA ALA A 27 -12.56 -13.30 0.62
C ALA A 27 -12.09 -11.92 0.14
N GLN A 28 -11.72 -11.80 -1.13
CA GLN A 28 -11.38 -10.51 -1.77
C GLN A 28 -12.53 -9.49 -1.66
N ILE A 29 -13.76 -9.91 -2.01
CA ILE A 29 -14.94 -9.05 -1.92
C ILE A 29 -15.23 -8.68 -0.45
N ASN A 30 -15.08 -9.62 0.50
CA ASN A 30 -15.25 -9.30 1.92
C ASN A 30 -14.21 -8.29 2.42
N ARG A 31 -12.96 -8.38 1.95
CA ARG A 31 -11.89 -7.44 2.28
C ARG A 31 -12.23 -6.04 1.79
N ALA A 32 -12.59 -5.93 0.50
CA ALA A 32 -13.00 -4.66 -0.10
C ALA A 32 -14.26 -4.07 0.57
N ALA A 33 -15.25 -4.91 0.88
CA ALA A 33 -16.47 -4.51 1.56
C ALA A 33 -16.18 -3.92 2.95
N ARG A 34 -15.34 -4.59 3.75
CA ARG A 34 -14.91 -4.10 5.06
C ARG A 34 -14.14 -2.79 4.96
N ALA A 35 -13.21 -2.68 4.00
CA ALA A 35 -12.44 -1.45 3.80
C ALA A 35 -13.34 -0.26 3.43
N ALA A 36 -14.34 -0.47 2.57
CA ALA A 36 -15.28 0.55 2.13
C ALA A 36 -16.48 0.75 3.09
N GLY A 37 -16.61 -0.03 4.17
CA GLY A 37 -17.77 0.04 5.07
C GLY A 37 -19.09 -0.42 4.45
N LEU A 38 -19.05 -1.25 3.41
CA LEU A 38 -20.22 -1.76 2.70
C LEU A 38 -20.58 -3.18 3.15
N SER A 39 -21.83 -3.58 2.97
CA SER A 39 -22.22 -4.98 3.15
C SER A 39 -21.64 -5.86 2.03
N TYR A 40 -21.36 -7.13 2.31
CA TYR A 40 -20.85 -8.07 1.31
C TYR A 40 -21.77 -8.15 0.09
N ALA A 41 -23.08 -8.27 0.29
CA ALA A 41 -24.04 -8.37 -0.81
C ALA A 41 -23.99 -7.13 -1.71
N ARG A 42 -23.81 -5.95 -1.10
CA ARG A 42 -23.71 -4.70 -1.84
C ARG A 42 -22.40 -4.61 -2.62
N ALA A 43 -21.27 -4.86 -1.95
CA ALA A 43 -19.97 -4.90 -2.59
C ALA A 43 -19.92 -5.94 -3.73
N TRP A 44 -20.51 -7.12 -3.56
CA TRP A 44 -20.62 -8.15 -4.61
C TRP A 44 -21.40 -7.65 -5.83
N GLY A 45 -22.52 -6.96 -5.61
CA GLY A 45 -23.32 -6.38 -6.69
C GLY A 45 -22.55 -5.33 -7.48
N ILE A 46 -21.79 -4.48 -6.80
CA ILE A 46 -20.94 -3.45 -7.43
C ILE A 46 -19.77 -4.11 -8.16
N TRP A 47 -19.07 -5.05 -7.52
CA TRP A 47 -17.91 -5.77 -8.03
C TRP A 47 -18.15 -6.41 -9.40
N TYR A 48 -19.31 -7.06 -9.57
CA TYR A 48 -19.71 -7.71 -10.82
C TYR A 48 -20.50 -6.80 -11.76
N GLY A 49 -20.66 -5.51 -11.44
CA GLY A 49 -21.43 -4.59 -12.26
C GLY A 49 -22.93 -4.85 -12.30
N LYS A 50 -23.46 -5.61 -11.34
CA LYS A 50 -24.88 -5.98 -11.22
C LYS A 50 -25.70 -4.91 -10.50
N ALA A 51 -25.05 -3.94 -9.87
CA ALA A 51 -25.73 -2.80 -9.25
C ALA A 51 -26.30 -1.85 -10.31
N ARG A 52 -27.64 -1.73 -10.38
CA ARG A 52 -28.33 -0.82 -11.31
C ARG A 52 -28.12 0.66 -10.98
N ARG A 53 -27.94 0.99 -9.70
CA ARG A 53 -27.68 2.33 -9.18
C ARG A 53 -26.54 2.23 -8.18
N ILE A 54 -25.66 3.23 -8.20
CA ILE A 54 -24.64 3.47 -7.18
C ILE A 54 -25.03 4.76 -6.48
N ASP A 55 -25.22 4.71 -5.17
CA ASP A 55 -25.55 5.90 -4.41
C ASP A 55 -24.28 6.71 -4.13
N ALA A 56 -24.41 8.03 -4.05
CA ALA A 56 -23.25 8.93 -3.90
C ALA A 56 -22.40 8.59 -2.66
N HIS A 57 -23.04 8.21 -1.55
CA HIS A 57 -22.35 7.83 -0.32
C HIS A 57 -21.49 6.56 -0.48
N GLU A 58 -21.87 5.63 -1.36
CA GLU A 58 -21.14 4.39 -1.58
C GLU A 58 -19.88 4.65 -2.39
N LEU A 59 -20.01 5.48 -3.43
CA LEU A 59 -18.87 5.89 -4.25
C LEU A 59 -17.87 6.69 -3.40
N GLU A 60 -18.36 7.61 -2.57
CA GLU A 60 -17.51 8.38 -1.66
C GLU A 60 -16.84 7.50 -0.62
N ALA A 61 -17.55 6.51 -0.06
CA ALA A 61 -16.96 5.56 0.88
C ALA A 61 -15.82 4.74 0.23
N ILE A 62 -15.99 4.30 -1.02
CA ILE A 62 -14.94 3.60 -1.78
C ILE A 62 -13.73 4.53 -2.02
N ARG A 63 -13.97 5.78 -2.43
CA ARG A 63 -12.89 6.77 -2.65
C ARG A 63 -12.13 7.08 -1.37
N ALA A 64 -12.84 7.37 -0.28
CA ALA A 64 -12.25 7.64 1.02
C ALA A 64 -11.43 6.45 1.54
N ALA A 65 -11.93 5.22 1.35
CA ALA A 65 -11.19 4.01 1.72
C ALA A 65 -9.89 3.84 0.93
N LYS A 66 -9.89 4.18 -0.38
CA LYS A 66 -8.67 4.14 -1.20
C LYS A 66 -7.63 5.14 -0.71
N ILE A 67 -8.05 6.39 -0.48
CA ILE A 67 -7.15 7.44 0.01
C ILE A 67 -6.56 7.04 1.37
N ARG A 68 -7.36 6.49 2.27
CA ARG A 68 -6.88 6.02 3.58
C ARG A 68 -5.82 4.93 3.42
N ARG A 69 -6.06 3.95 2.54
CA ARG A 69 -5.11 2.88 2.26
C ARG A 69 -3.80 3.39 1.66
N GLU A 70 -3.85 4.34 0.74
CA GLU A 70 -2.64 4.95 0.15
C GLU A 70 -1.80 5.70 1.20
N LYS A 71 -2.46 6.39 2.13
CA LYS A 71 -1.80 7.03 3.26
C LYS A 71 -1.17 6.02 4.22
N GLU A 72 -1.89 4.97 4.59
CA GLU A 72 -1.38 3.88 5.43
C GLU A 72 -0.13 3.24 4.80
N ALA A 73 -0.17 2.92 3.51
CA ALA A 73 0.98 2.37 2.79
C ALA A 73 2.18 3.34 2.77
N SER A 74 1.92 4.64 2.66
CA SER A 74 2.96 5.67 2.68
C SER A 74 3.63 5.77 4.06
N TYR A 75 2.85 5.72 5.15
CA TYR A 75 3.37 5.71 6.51
C TYR A 75 4.18 4.45 6.82
N GLU A 76 3.76 3.27 6.33
CA GLU A 76 4.54 2.04 6.47
C GLU A 76 5.90 2.14 5.79
N LEU A 77 5.95 2.66 4.56
CA LEU A 77 7.21 2.87 3.83
C LEU A 77 8.13 3.87 4.53
N GLU A 78 7.56 4.97 5.07
CA GLU A 78 8.32 5.96 5.83
C GLU A 78 8.90 5.38 7.12
N SER A 79 8.11 4.57 7.85
CA SER A 79 8.59 3.87 9.05
C SER A 79 9.72 2.90 8.73
N ILE A 80 9.56 2.09 7.67
CA ILE A 80 10.59 1.14 7.23
C ILE A 80 11.87 1.88 6.83
N ALA A 81 11.76 2.98 6.09
CA ALA A 81 12.91 3.80 5.71
C ALA A 81 13.65 4.37 6.95
N SER A 82 12.90 4.82 7.96
CA SER A 82 13.47 5.29 9.23
C SER A 82 14.24 4.18 9.96
N ASP A 83 13.67 2.97 10.03
CA ASP A 83 14.31 1.82 10.66
C ASP A 83 15.60 1.41 9.94
N PHE A 84 15.61 1.42 8.60
CA PHE A 84 16.80 1.15 7.81
C PHE A 84 17.89 2.20 8.00
N GLU A 85 17.52 3.49 8.08
CA GLU A 85 18.47 4.56 8.37
C GLU A 85 19.09 4.40 9.77
N ALA A 86 18.27 4.10 10.77
CA ALA A 86 18.76 3.83 12.13
C ALA A 86 19.70 2.62 12.17
N LEU A 87 19.40 1.56 11.41
CA LEU A 87 20.28 0.39 11.27
C LEU A 87 21.60 0.76 10.58
N ALA A 88 21.56 1.51 9.49
CA ALA A 88 22.75 1.96 8.76
C ALA A 88 23.67 2.82 9.64
N GLN A 89 23.09 3.70 10.47
CA GLN A 89 23.85 4.50 11.43
C GLN A 89 24.50 3.62 12.51
N ARG A 90 23.79 2.63 13.06
CA ARG A 90 24.36 1.66 14.01
C ARG A 90 25.50 0.86 13.39
N MET A 91 25.31 0.35 12.17
CA MET A 91 26.34 -0.38 11.44
C MET A 91 27.57 0.49 11.16
N SER A 92 27.38 1.76 10.78
CA SER A 92 28.50 2.69 10.56
C SER A 92 29.29 2.96 11.84
N ARG A 93 28.62 3.06 13.00
CA ARG A 93 29.29 3.20 14.30
C ARG A 93 30.09 1.96 14.66
N VAL A 94 29.51 0.76 14.49
CA VAL A 94 30.22 -0.51 14.73
C VAL A 94 31.39 -0.65 13.76
N ALA A 95 31.20 -0.31 12.49
CA ALA A 95 32.24 -0.38 11.47
C ALA A 95 33.36 0.65 11.68
N ALA A 96 33.09 1.79 12.34
CA ALA A 96 34.11 2.74 12.75
C ALA A 96 34.91 2.28 13.98
N LEU A 97 34.33 1.39 14.80
CA LEU A 97 35.01 0.73 15.92
C LEU A 97 35.79 -0.51 15.47
N SER A 98 35.36 -1.14 14.37
CA SER A 98 36.08 -2.18 13.64
C SER A 98 37.05 -1.56 12.63
N SER A 99 38.12 -2.27 12.22
CA SER A 99 39.17 -1.75 11.35
C SER A 99 38.66 -1.10 10.04
N GLY A 100 39.30 0.00 9.62
CA GLY A 100 38.77 1.00 8.65
C GLY A 100 38.24 0.55 7.28
N GLN A 101 38.43 -0.71 6.84
CA GLN A 101 37.86 -1.21 5.58
C GLN A 101 36.34 -1.43 5.64
N ASP A 102 35.77 -1.72 6.82
CA ASP A 102 34.33 -1.94 6.96
C ASP A 102 33.54 -0.63 7.06
N ALA A 103 34.17 0.43 7.59
CA ALA A 103 33.56 1.76 7.72
C ALA A 103 33.22 2.39 6.36
N ASP A 104 34.10 2.21 5.37
CA ASP A 104 33.87 2.75 4.03
C ASP A 104 32.77 1.98 3.28
N ARG A 105 32.66 0.66 3.47
CA ARG A 105 31.55 -0.13 2.92
C ARG A 105 30.20 0.28 3.52
N ALA A 106 30.16 0.55 4.83
CA ALA A 106 28.94 1.02 5.51
C ALA A 106 28.48 2.39 5.01
N ARG A 107 29.42 3.34 4.79
CA ARG A 107 29.10 4.66 4.22
C ARG A 107 28.51 4.56 2.81
N VAL A 108 29.14 3.78 1.93
CA VAL A 108 28.67 3.59 0.54
C VAL A 108 27.27 2.96 0.52
N LEU A 109 26.99 2.03 1.43
CA LEU A 109 25.66 1.42 1.54
C LEU A 109 24.60 2.45 1.98
N GLY A 110 24.92 3.28 2.99
CA GLY A 110 24.05 4.35 3.47
C GLY A 110 23.72 5.39 2.38
N ASP A 111 24.72 5.83 1.62
CA ASP A 111 24.51 6.77 0.51
C ASP A 111 23.65 6.16 -0.61
N ARG A 112 23.80 4.86 -0.89
CA ARG A 112 22.97 4.15 -1.87
C ARG A 112 21.52 4.05 -1.43
N ILE A 113 21.28 3.77 -0.14
CA ILE A 113 19.94 3.72 0.45
C ILE A 113 19.28 5.10 0.39
N ARG A 114 20.02 6.17 0.72
CA ARG A 114 19.54 7.55 0.61
C ARG A 114 19.07 7.90 -0.80
N ARG A 115 19.82 7.49 -1.83
CA ARG A 115 19.45 7.73 -3.24
C ARG A 115 18.20 6.94 -3.67
N LEU A 116 18.02 5.73 -3.15
CA LEU A 116 16.82 4.93 -3.40
C LEU A 116 15.59 5.55 -2.73
N ALA A 117 15.74 6.01 -1.48
CA ALA A 117 14.66 6.67 -0.74
C ALA A 117 14.23 8.01 -1.35
N SER A 118 15.15 8.76 -1.97
CA SER A 118 14.85 10.05 -2.61
C SER A 118 14.35 9.93 -4.06
N GLY A 119 14.19 8.72 -4.58
CA GLY A 119 13.68 8.49 -5.95
C GLY A 119 14.63 8.90 -7.08
N ALA A 120 15.89 9.23 -6.78
CA ALA A 120 16.89 9.73 -7.73
C ALA A 120 17.55 8.62 -8.59
N GLY A 121 16.87 7.49 -8.78
CA GLY A 121 17.32 6.35 -9.56
C GLY A 121 16.42 6.08 -10.77
N ARG A 122 16.45 6.99 -11.76
CA ARG A 122 16.04 6.74 -13.15
C ARG A 122 17.05 7.39 -14.08
#